data_AF-A0A8C7NE62-F1
#
_entry.id   AF-A0A8C7NE62-F1
#
_cell.length_a   1.000
_cell.length_b   1.000
_cell.length_c   1.000
_cell.angle_alpha   90.00
_cell.angle_beta   90.00
_cell.angle_gamma   90.00
#
_symmetry.space_group_name_H-M   'P 1'
#
loop_
_entity.id
_entity.type
_entity.pdbx_description
1 polymer ?
#
loop_
_entity_poly.entity_id
_entity_poly.type
_entity_poly.pdbx_seq_one_letter_code
_entity_poly.pdbx_strand_id
1 'polypeptide(L)'
;MRRSEVHAAESVACLNRALNQLKDIWEEIGIPEDQRLQRTDVVKKHIKGLLDMMIAEEDSLRKRLMSSIESCRKELDVLCTELQLSPFEEDEGKTMLQLEKDIRSRLEVMMKQKSQRVKDLKTLYKQDRELCDIMCSVPFCIDMDSVPSLEQLDSYHSYLNDLTKEKDRRHGEFVGIKRQIIMCMEELDQLPDTSFERDVVCEDEEAFCLSSDNITALQLLLGQLEDRKTENELVCSSYRAKIQELWERLQVPQEERDGMSEHMAQSRTKNMDALQAECRRLEQLKIKNMSNVVEAIRAEVALLWERCFYSLEQRQAFTPYYGDDYTEEMLNLHQEELRSLKKHYEDHRELFEGVTRWQDSWTLFLQLEKKATDPSRFNNRGGNLLKEEKQRAELQKSLPKLEKSLKTQIDLWEEEQYREFLVNGQRFLQYVQEQWELLRLEKEREKNERQLKKNQQIEQDMLYGTAQRTPSKRRLAETPTPGKARKLNATSSISSSTPNSTFRSAFGGTMCQSPVLRPPMSASKIPLRTPGRVGRTPHTVERNKENVSHLNGTALRTPASRCNITVNSVASTYSEFSRDLSKASKSNVKTGHLNSTGTRL
;
A
#
# COMPACT_ATOMS: atom_id res chain seq x y z
N MET A 1 33.00 -57.03 -94.26
CA MET A 1 33.21 -58.29 -93.53
C MET A 1 33.75 -57.93 -92.15
N ARG A 2 33.12 -58.42 -91.08
CA ARG A 2 33.54 -58.18 -89.69
C ARG A 2 34.79 -59.00 -89.38
N ARG A 3 35.64 -58.54 -88.45
CA ARG A 3 36.88 -59.26 -88.09
C ARG A 3 36.61 -60.69 -87.61
N SER A 4 35.49 -60.92 -86.92
CA SER A 4 35.03 -62.24 -86.48
C SER A 4 34.64 -63.17 -87.64
N GLU A 5 34.03 -62.64 -88.71
CA GLU A 5 33.68 -63.41 -89.92
C GLU A 5 34.93 -63.88 -90.67
N VAL A 6 35.96 -63.01 -90.77
CA VAL A 6 37.27 -63.37 -91.34
C VAL A 6 37.94 -64.45 -90.51
N HIS A 7 37.96 -64.30 -89.18
CA HIS A 7 38.60 -65.27 -88.28
C HIS A 7 37.90 -66.64 -88.27
N ALA A 8 36.56 -66.66 -88.42
CA ALA A 8 35.81 -67.91 -88.62
C ALA A 8 36.19 -68.60 -89.94
N ALA A 9 36.34 -67.84 -91.04
CA ALA A 9 36.77 -68.37 -92.33
C ALA A 9 38.22 -68.91 -92.28
N GLU A 10 39.13 -68.20 -91.62
CA GLU A 10 40.51 -68.66 -91.36
C GLU A 10 40.54 -69.97 -90.56
N SER A 11 39.68 -70.09 -89.53
CA SER A 11 39.57 -71.30 -88.70
C SER A 11 39.12 -72.52 -89.52
N VAL A 12 38.13 -72.34 -90.40
CA VAL A 12 37.68 -73.38 -91.34
C VAL A 12 38.77 -73.76 -92.35
N ALA A 13 39.50 -72.77 -92.89
CA ALA A 13 40.61 -73.01 -93.80
C ALA A 13 41.77 -73.77 -93.13
N CYS A 14 42.04 -73.47 -91.85
CA CYS A 14 43.04 -74.18 -91.03
C CYS A 14 42.63 -75.65 -90.82
N LEU A 15 41.38 -75.91 -90.45
CA LEU A 15 40.84 -77.26 -90.29
C LEU A 15 40.94 -78.07 -91.60
N ASN A 16 40.53 -77.48 -92.73
CA ASN A 16 40.62 -78.15 -94.03
C ASN A 16 42.07 -78.47 -94.43
N ARG A 17 43.03 -77.59 -94.13
CA ARG A 17 44.45 -77.86 -94.35
C ARG A 17 44.96 -79.02 -93.49
N ALA A 18 44.60 -79.05 -92.21
CA ALA A 18 44.97 -80.13 -91.29
C ALA A 18 44.35 -81.48 -91.69
N LEU A 19 43.10 -81.50 -92.16
CA LEU A 19 42.44 -82.71 -92.66
C LEU A 19 43.07 -83.23 -93.96
N ASN A 20 43.46 -82.35 -94.88
CA ASN A 20 44.21 -82.74 -96.08
C ASN A 20 45.58 -83.32 -95.71
N GLN A 21 46.33 -82.67 -94.80
CA GLN A 21 47.61 -83.20 -94.33
C GLN A 21 47.48 -84.57 -93.66
N LEU A 22 46.43 -84.79 -92.85
CA LEU A 22 46.15 -86.11 -92.27
C LEU A 22 45.84 -87.16 -93.35
N LYS A 23 45.08 -86.78 -94.39
CA LYS A 23 44.79 -87.65 -95.54
C LYS A 23 46.08 -88.04 -96.27
N ASP A 24 46.93 -87.08 -96.61
CA ASP A 24 48.20 -87.30 -97.31
C ASP A 24 49.09 -88.26 -96.52
N ILE A 25 49.24 -88.04 -95.20
CA ILE A 25 49.98 -88.94 -94.29
C ILE A 25 49.37 -90.36 -94.24
N TRP A 26 48.05 -90.51 -94.25
CA TRP A 26 47.41 -91.83 -94.27
C TRP A 26 47.52 -92.55 -95.62
N GLU A 27 47.71 -91.82 -96.71
CA GLU A 27 48.03 -92.34 -98.04
C GLU A 27 49.48 -92.82 -98.11
N GLU A 28 50.44 -92.04 -97.59
CA GLU A 28 51.85 -92.45 -97.47
C GLU A 28 52.04 -93.71 -96.59
N ILE A 29 51.30 -93.83 -95.48
CA ILE A 29 51.38 -94.98 -94.56
C ILE A 29 50.61 -96.22 -95.09
N GLY A 30 49.68 -96.04 -96.02
CA GLY A 30 48.85 -97.15 -96.55
C GLY A 30 47.74 -97.62 -95.59
N ILE A 31 47.19 -96.74 -94.76
CA ILE A 31 46.13 -97.08 -93.80
C ILE A 31 44.82 -97.43 -94.54
N PRO A 32 44.12 -98.54 -94.22
CA PRO A 32 42.85 -98.90 -94.86
C PRO A 32 41.72 -97.93 -94.49
N GLU A 33 40.78 -97.74 -95.42
CA GLU A 33 39.71 -96.72 -95.34
C GLU A 33 38.87 -96.82 -94.07
N ASP A 34 38.52 -98.04 -93.63
CA ASP A 34 37.74 -98.25 -92.40
C ASP A 34 38.41 -97.62 -91.16
N GLN A 35 39.73 -97.67 -91.07
CA GLN A 35 40.47 -97.04 -89.97
C GLN A 35 40.74 -95.55 -90.19
N ARG A 36 40.69 -95.05 -91.42
CA ARG A 36 40.69 -93.61 -91.70
C ARG A 36 39.36 -93.00 -91.27
N LEU A 37 38.26 -93.65 -91.61
CA LEU A 37 36.90 -93.29 -91.20
C LEU A 37 36.75 -93.27 -89.67
N GLN A 38 37.25 -94.29 -88.97
CA GLN A 38 37.27 -94.28 -87.49
C GLN A 38 38.05 -93.09 -86.91
N ARG A 39 39.19 -92.73 -87.50
CA ARG A 39 40.01 -91.58 -87.06
C ARG A 39 39.32 -90.24 -87.36
N THR A 40 38.72 -90.08 -88.55
CA THR A 40 37.98 -88.84 -88.90
C THR A 40 36.69 -88.71 -88.10
N ASP A 41 35.97 -89.79 -87.78
CA ASP A 41 34.78 -89.74 -86.92
C ASP A 41 35.13 -89.35 -85.49
N VAL A 42 36.29 -89.75 -84.95
CA VAL A 42 36.79 -89.25 -83.64
C VAL A 42 37.05 -87.75 -83.71
N VAL A 43 37.74 -87.25 -84.74
CA VAL A 43 38.00 -85.80 -84.95
C VAL A 43 36.68 -85.03 -85.06
N LYS A 44 35.74 -85.51 -85.90
CA LYS A 44 34.39 -84.96 -86.06
C LYS A 44 33.60 -84.94 -84.76
N LYS A 45 33.70 -85.99 -83.93
CA LYS A 45 33.05 -86.07 -82.61
C LYS A 45 33.59 -85.01 -81.66
N HIS A 46 34.91 -84.80 -81.62
CA HIS A 46 35.52 -83.77 -80.77
C HIS A 46 35.18 -82.35 -81.23
N ILE A 47 35.27 -82.06 -82.53
CA ILE A 47 34.90 -80.75 -83.11
C ILE A 47 33.42 -80.47 -82.87
N LYS A 48 32.54 -81.43 -83.15
CA LYS A 48 31.11 -81.31 -82.87
C LYS A 48 30.84 -81.06 -81.38
N GLY A 49 31.46 -81.84 -80.48
CA GLY A 49 31.28 -81.66 -79.04
C GLY A 49 31.70 -80.27 -78.54
N LEU A 50 32.79 -79.71 -79.05
CA LEU A 50 33.23 -78.35 -78.72
C LEU A 50 32.24 -77.29 -79.23
N LEU A 51 31.81 -77.40 -80.49
CA LEU A 51 30.85 -76.46 -81.09
C LEU A 51 29.48 -76.54 -80.40
N ASP A 52 28.98 -77.74 -80.12
CA ASP A 52 27.72 -77.96 -79.40
C ASP A 52 27.78 -77.35 -77.98
N MET A 53 28.92 -77.44 -77.27
CA MET A 53 29.12 -76.76 -75.98
C MET A 53 29.13 -75.24 -76.12
N MET A 54 29.91 -74.66 -77.03
CA MET A 54 29.97 -73.21 -77.22
C MET A 54 28.61 -72.62 -77.63
N ILE A 55 27.89 -73.33 -78.52
CA ILE A 55 26.52 -72.94 -78.91
C ILE A 55 25.59 -73.02 -77.70
N ALA A 56 25.66 -74.08 -76.89
CA ALA A 56 24.83 -74.21 -75.68
C ALA A 56 25.14 -73.14 -74.61
N GLU A 57 26.40 -72.72 -74.47
CA GLU A 57 26.82 -71.62 -73.58
C GLU A 57 26.26 -70.27 -74.03
N GLU A 58 26.33 -69.94 -75.32
CA GLU A 58 25.77 -68.71 -75.88
C GLU A 58 24.23 -68.72 -75.89
N ASP A 59 23.58 -69.84 -76.20
CA ASP A 59 22.12 -69.99 -76.08
C ASP A 59 21.66 -69.88 -74.61
N SER A 60 22.47 -70.38 -73.67
CA SER A 60 22.24 -70.22 -72.22
C SER A 60 22.41 -68.77 -71.79
N LEU A 61 23.44 -68.06 -72.28
CA LEU A 61 23.62 -66.62 -72.05
C LEU A 61 22.43 -65.83 -72.61
N ARG A 62 21.99 -66.12 -73.83
CA ARG A 62 20.80 -65.50 -74.45
C ARG A 62 19.53 -65.76 -73.63
N LYS A 63 19.28 -66.98 -73.18
CA LYS A 63 18.12 -67.32 -72.34
C LYS A 63 18.18 -66.59 -70.98
N ARG A 64 19.35 -66.53 -70.35
CA ARG A 64 19.56 -65.75 -69.12
C ARG A 64 19.29 -64.25 -69.32
N LEU A 65 19.77 -63.66 -70.42
CA LEU A 65 19.49 -62.27 -70.75
C LEU A 65 17.99 -62.01 -71.00
N MET A 66 17.26 -62.92 -71.70
CA MET A 66 15.80 -62.77 -71.87
C MET A 66 15.09 -62.79 -70.52
N SER A 67 15.39 -63.78 -69.68
CA SER A 67 14.80 -63.89 -68.34
C SER A 67 15.14 -62.70 -67.43
N SER A 68 16.35 -62.15 -67.55
CA SER A 68 16.77 -60.97 -66.79
C SER A 68 16.01 -59.72 -67.24
N ILE A 69 15.90 -59.49 -68.55
CA ILE A 69 15.13 -58.37 -69.12
C ILE A 69 13.64 -58.49 -68.71
N GLU A 70 13.05 -59.68 -68.79
CA GLU A 70 11.65 -59.90 -68.38
C GLU A 70 11.41 -59.68 -66.87
N SER A 71 12.35 -60.06 -66.00
CA SER A 71 12.24 -59.79 -64.55
C SER A 71 12.38 -58.30 -64.28
N CYS A 72 13.45 -57.67 -64.79
CA CYS A 72 13.73 -56.27 -64.55
C CYS A 72 12.67 -55.34 -65.16
N ARG A 73 12.02 -55.72 -66.28
CA ARG A 73 10.82 -55.01 -66.80
C ARG A 73 9.68 -55.03 -65.80
N LYS A 74 9.29 -56.22 -65.30
CA LYS A 74 8.19 -56.36 -64.32
C LYS A 74 8.47 -55.58 -63.04
N GLU A 75 9.70 -55.66 -62.53
CA GLU A 75 10.14 -54.91 -61.35
C GLU A 75 10.14 -53.39 -61.59
N LEU A 76 10.53 -52.95 -62.80
CA LEU A 76 10.52 -51.54 -63.19
C LEU A 76 9.09 -51.01 -63.37
N ASP A 77 8.19 -51.78 -63.96
CA ASP A 77 6.77 -51.41 -64.09
C ASP A 77 6.12 -51.23 -62.71
N VAL A 78 6.37 -52.16 -61.77
CA VAL A 78 5.93 -52.04 -60.37
C VAL A 78 6.49 -50.75 -59.75
N LEU A 79 7.81 -50.51 -59.84
CA LEU A 79 8.42 -49.29 -59.30
C LEU A 79 7.88 -48.00 -59.95
N CYS A 80 7.59 -47.99 -61.25
CA CYS A 80 6.98 -46.84 -61.93
C CYS A 80 5.56 -46.59 -61.41
N THR A 81 4.74 -47.63 -61.20
CA THR A 81 3.41 -47.47 -60.60
C THR A 81 3.45 -46.98 -59.15
N GLU A 82 4.36 -47.53 -58.32
CA GLU A 82 4.56 -47.08 -56.94
C GLU A 82 5.06 -45.63 -56.84
N LEU A 83 5.98 -45.23 -57.71
CA LEU A 83 6.54 -43.87 -57.74
C LEU A 83 5.66 -42.84 -58.47
N GLN A 84 4.58 -43.31 -59.10
CA GLN A 84 3.67 -42.53 -59.96
C GLN A 84 4.39 -41.86 -61.14
N LEU A 85 5.28 -42.61 -61.79
CA LEU A 85 6.09 -42.16 -62.92
C LEU A 85 5.65 -42.83 -64.23
N SER A 86 5.96 -42.19 -65.35
CA SER A 86 5.68 -42.74 -66.68
C SER A 86 6.38 -44.10 -66.87
N PRO A 87 5.77 -45.05 -67.61
CA PRO A 87 6.43 -46.28 -68.02
C PRO A 87 7.77 -46.02 -68.74
N PHE A 88 8.64 -47.02 -68.74
CA PHE A 88 9.92 -46.93 -69.44
C PHE A 88 9.73 -47.20 -70.93
N GLU A 89 10.08 -46.22 -71.76
CA GLU A 89 10.10 -46.35 -73.22
C GLU A 89 11.44 -46.96 -73.68
N GLU A 90 11.37 -47.97 -74.54
CA GLU A 90 12.54 -48.66 -75.10
C GLU A 90 12.91 -48.06 -76.46
N ASP A 91 14.12 -47.50 -76.59
CA ASP A 91 14.62 -47.04 -77.89
C ASP A 91 14.73 -48.22 -78.88
N GLU A 92 14.11 -48.07 -80.06
CA GLU A 92 14.23 -49.03 -81.15
C GLU A 92 15.69 -49.18 -81.62
N GLY A 93 16.14 -50.43 -81.80
CA GLY A 93 17.48 -50.74 -82.33
C GLY A 93 18.57 -51.01 -81.29
N LYS A 94 18.28 -50.99 -79.98
CA LYS A 94 19.24 -51.41 -78.95
C LYS A 94 19.59 -52.90 -79.02
N THR A 95 20.85 -53.23 -78.73
CA THR A 95 21.26 -54.63 -78.57
C THR A 95 20.74 -55.20 -77.25
N MET A 96 20.52 -56.51 -77.20
CA MET A 96 20.00 -57.20 -76.03
C MET A 96 20.79 -56.94 -74.73
N LEU A 97 22.13 -56.91 -74.82
CA LEU A 97 23.00 -56.65 -73.66
C LEU A 97 22.93 -55.18 -73.22
N GLN A 98 22.76 -54.24 -74.16
CA GLN A 98 22.58 -52.82 -73.83
C GLN A 98 21.20 -52.59 -73.18
N LEU A 99 20.16 -53.26 -73.67
CA LEU A 99 18.81 -53.16 -73.12
C LEU A 99 18.74 -53.69 -71.68
N GLU A 100 19.35 -54.85 -71.39
CA GLU A 100 19.51 -55.35 -70.01
C GLU A 100 20.16 -54.31 -69.10
N LYS A 101 21.31 -53.76 -69.54
CA LYS A 101 22.07 -52.78 -68.78
C LYS A 101 21.29 -51.49 -68.53
N ASP A 102 20.59 -50.98 -69.53
CA ASP A 102 19.79 -49.76 -69.43
C ASP A 102 18.63 -49.96 -68.43
N ILE A 103 17.88 -51.05 -68.56
CA ILE A 103 16.75 -51.37 -67.66
C ILE A 103 17.25 -51.55 -66.22
N ARG A 104 18.34 -52.30 -66.00
CA ARG A 104 18.90 -52.49 -64.67
C ARG A 104 19.45 -51.20 -64.07
N SER A 105 20.12 -50.36 -64.85
CA SER A 105 20.58 -49.03 -64.39
C SER A 105 19.40 -48.13 -64.01
N ARG A 106 18.29 -48.19 -64.76
CA ARG A 106 17.05 -47.47 -64.45
C ARG A 106 16.39 -48.00 -63.18
N LEU A 107 16.36 -49.32 -63.00
CA LEU A 107 15.86 -49.99 -61.80
C LEU A 107 16.62 -49.52 -60.54
N GLU A 108 17.95 -49.52 -60.58
CA GLU A 108 18.81 -49.03 -59.48
C GLU A 108 18.49 -47.57 -59.11
N VAL A 109 18.26 -46.69 -60.11
CA VAL A 109 17.84 -45.30 -59.87
C VAL A 109 16.45 -45.22 -59.23
N MET A 110 15.48 -46.01 -59.69
CA MET A 110 14.13 -46.01 -59.15
C MET A 110 14.05 -46.57 -57.72
N MET A 111 14.77 -47.66 -57.44
CA MET A 111 14.91 -48.19 -56.07
C MET A 111 15.52 -47.15 -55.13
N LYS A 112 16.52 -46.39 -55.60
CA LYS A 112 17.12 -45.29 -54.83
C LYS A 112 16.12 -44.16 -54.58
N GLN A 113 15.31 -43.78 -55.58
CA GLN A 113 14.24 -42.78 -55.40
C GLN A 113 13.17 -43.23 -54.41
N LYS A 114 12.68 -44.48 -54.52
CA LYS A 114 11.75 -45.08 -53.54
C LYS A 114 12.34 -45.07 -52.13
N SER A 115 13.58 -45.54 -51.97
CA SER A 115 14.25 -45.54 -50.67
C SER A 115 14.45 -44.13 -50.09
N GLN A 116 14.64 -43.12 -50.94
CA GLN A 116 14.78 -41.73 -50.50
C GLN A 116 13.42 -41.18 -50.03
N ARG A 117 12.37 -41.26 -50.86
CA ARG A 117 11.01 -40.79 -50.49
C ARG A 117 10.49 -41.45 -49.20
N VAL A 118 10.69 -42.76 -49.02
CA VAL A 118 10.30 -43.49 -47.80
C VAL A 118 11.14 -43.08 -46.58
N LYS A 119 12.41 -42.72 -46.76
CA LYS A 119 13.25 -42.20 -45.68
C LYS A 119 12.81 -40.79 -45.28
N ASP A 120 12.52 -39.93 -46.26
CA ASP A 120 12.10 -38.55 -46.05
C ASP A 120 10.73 -38.51 -45.33
N LEU A 121 9.78 -39.34 -45.76
CA LEU A 121 8.50 -39.55 -45.06
C LEU A 121 8.70 -39.93 -43.58
N LYS A 122 9.61 -40.87 -43.28
CA LYS A 122 9.91 -41.27 -41.90
C LYS A 122 10.54 -40.15 -41.07
N THR A 123 11.34 -39.27 -41.68
CA THR A 123 11.87 -38.09 -40.97
C THR A 123 10.81 -37.04 -40.71
N LEU A 124 9.93 -36.76 -41.68
CA LEU A 124 8.81 -35.83 -41.53
C LEU A 124 7.82 -36.32 -40.47
N TYR A 125 7.45 -37.61 -40.51
CA TYR A 125 6.56 -38.21 -39.52
C TYR A 125 7.09 -38.13 -38.08
N LYS A 126 8.41 -38.24 -37.89
CA LYS A 126 9.03 -38.08 -36.57
C LYS A 126 8.95 -36.63 -36.09
N GLN A 127 9.26 -35.67 -36.96
CA GLN A 127 9.17 -34.23 -36.67
C GLN A 127 7.71 -33.82 -36.39
N ASP A 128 6.77 -34.35 -37.16
CA ASP A 128 5.34 -34.11 -36.99
C ASP A 128 4.84 -34.53 -35.61
N ARG A 129 5.20 -35.74 -35.16
CA ARG A 129 4.87 -36.19 -33.79
C ARG A 129 5.50 -35.29 -32.73
N GLU A 130 6.78 -34.97 -32.84
CA GLU A 130 7.49 -34.11 -31.87
C GLU A 130 6.86 -32.70 -31.79
N LEU A 131 6.40 -32.15 -32.90
CA LEU A 131 5.67 -30.87 -32.93
C LEU A 131 4.24 -31.01 -32.40
N CYS A 132 3.51 -32.07 -32.78
CA CYS A 132 2.14 -32.32 -32.34
C CYS A 132 2.03 -32.60 -30.84
N ASP A 133 3.00 -33.30 -30.25
CA ASP A 133 3.06 -33.56 -28.81
C ASP A 133 3.20 -32.23 -28.01
N ILE A 134 4.00 -31.28 -28.51
CA ILE A 134 4.17 -29.94 -27.90
C ILE A 134 2.94 -29.04 -28.14
N MET A 135 2.39 -29.06 -29.35
CA MET A 135 1.29 -28.18 -29.77
C MET A 135 -0.11 -28.71 -29.41
N CYS A 136 -0.17 -29.94 -28.90
CA CYS A 136 -1.38 -30.74 -28.71
C CYS A 136 -2.28 -30.80 -29.96
N SER A 137 -1.67 -30.92 -31.14
CA SER A 137 -2.37 -31.00 -32.43
C SER A 137 -2.47 -32.43 -32.95
N VAL A 138 -3.35 -32.66 -33.92
CA VAL A 138 -3.48 -33.97 -34.60
C VAL A 138 -2.40 -34.07 -35.70
N PRO A 139 -1.60 -35.15 -35.76
CA PRO A 139 -0.61 -35.36 -36.82
C PRO A 139 -1.21 -35.38 -38.23
N PHE A 140 -0.38 -35.08 -39.21
CA PHE A 140 -0.76 -35.08 -40.62
C PHE A 140 -1.15 -36.49 -41.09
N CYS A 141 -2.27 -36.59 -41.83
CA CYS A 141 -2.78 -37.87 -42.31
C CYS A 141 -2.07 -38.29 -43.60
N ILE A 142 -1.16 -39.26 -43.50
CA ILE A 142 -0.47 -39.87 -44.64
C ILE A 142 -0.30 -41.38 -44.42
N ASP A 143 -0.42 -42.16 -45.48
CA ASP A 143 -0.17 -43.60 -45.45
C ASP A 143 1.33 -43.88 -45.34
N MET A 144 1.72 -44.58 -44.28
CA MET A 144 3.12 -44.91 -43.95
C MET A 144 3.61 -46.20 -44.62
N ASP A 145 2.70 -47.03 -45.13
CA ASP A 145 3.01 -48.30 -45.80
C ASP A 145 3.15 -48.13 -47.32
N SER A 146 2.70 -46.99 -47.86
CA SER A 146 2.80 -46.62 -49.29
C SER A 146 4.00 -45.71 -49.61
N VAL A 147 4.36 -45.60 -50.88
CA VAL A 147 5.39 -44.68 -51.38
C VAL A 147 4.73 -43.34 -51.70
N PRO A 148 5.11 -42.23 -51.05
CA PRO A 148 4.45 -40.95 -51.29
C PRO A 148 4.83 -40.36 -52.67
N SER A 149 3.92 -39.57 -53.23
CA SER A 149 4.20 -38.70 -54.36
C SER A 149 5.09 -37.53 -53.94
N LEU A 150 5.70 -36.83 -54.90
CA LEU A 150 6.46 -35.62 -54.62
C LEU A 150 5.55 -34.51 -54.06
N GLU A 151 4.36 -34.33 -54.64
CA GLU A 151 3.37 -33.35 -54.18
C GLU A 151 2.89 -33.61 -52.74
N GLN A 152 2.77 -34.88 -52.33
CA GLN A 152 2.46 -35.25 -50.95
C GLN A 152 3.60 -34.90 -49.98
N LEU A 153 4.85 -35.16 -50.38
CA LEU A 153 6.03 -34.76 -49.58
C LEU A 153 6.15 -33.24 -49.48
N ASP A 154 5.99 -32.52 -50.58
CA ASP A 154 6.06 -31.05 -50.61
C ASP A 154 4.94 -30.41 -49.76
N SER A 155 3.72 -30.99 -49.81
CA SER A 155 2.60 -30.58 -48.96
C SER A 155 2.89 -30.82 -47.47
N TYR A 156 3.49 -31.96 -47.12
CA TYR A 156 3.85 -32.29 -45.74
C TYR A 156 5.01 -31.40 -45.23
N HIS A 157 6.00 -31.11 -46.08
CA HIS A 157 7.05 -30.12 -45.80
C HIS A 157 6.47 -28.72 -45.55
N SER A 158 5.50 -28.27 -46.35
CA SER A 158 4.83 -26.97 -46.12
C SER A 158 4.05 -26.97 -44.81
N TYR A 159 3.27 -28.01 -44.54
CA TYR A 159 2.53 -28.16 -43.28
C TYR A 159 3.45 -28.08 -42.05
N LEU A 160 4.57 -28.82 -42.05
CA LEU A 160 5.52 -28.81 -40.93
C LEU A 160 6.25 -27.47 -40.78
N ASN A 161 6.54 -26.80 -41.90
CA ASN A 161 7.10 -25.45 -41.88
C ASN A 161 6.13 -24.44 -41.23
N ASP A 162 4.84 -24.52 -41.56
CA ASP A 162 3.82 -23.63 -40.99
C ASP A 162 3.49 -23.98 -39.52
N LEU A 163 3.47 -25.28 -39.16
CA LEU A 163 3.35 -25.73 -37.76
C LEU A 163 4.55 -25.29 -36.91
N THR A 164 5.77 -25.31 -37.48
CA THR A 164 6.98 -24.82 -36.80
C THR A 164 6.90 -23.30 -36.55
N LYS A 165 6.49 -22.50 -37.54
CA LYS A 165 6.28 -21.05 -37.36
C LYS A 165 5.24 -20.75 -36.28
N GLU A 166 4.13 -21.52 -36.25
CA GLU A 166 3.07 -21.34 -35.25
C GLU A 166 3.55 -21.76 -33.85
N LYS A 167 4.38 -22.80 -33.73
CA LYS A 167 5.07 -23.15 -32.48
C LYS A 167 5.96 -21.99 -32.01
N ASP A 168 6.82 -21.48 -32.88
CA ASP A 168 7.74 -20.38 -32.53
C ASP A 168 6.97 -19.11 -32.13
N ARG A 169 5.85 -18.83 -32.80
CA ARG A 169 4.93 -17.73 -32.45
C ARG A 169 4.32 -17.91 -31.06
N ARG A 170 3.76 -19.10 -30.76
CA ARG A 170 3.17 -19.40 -29.43
C ARG A 170 4.20 -19.43 -28.32
N HIS A 171 5.40 -19.92 -28.59
CA HIS A 171 6.49 -19.90 -27.61
C HIS A 171 6.90 -18.45 -27.29
N GLY A 172 7.07 -17.59 -28.31
CA GLY A 172 7.33 -16.16 -28.08
C GLY A 172 6.22 -15.43 -27.32
N GLU A 173 4.95 -15.79 -27.58
CA GLU A 173 3.79 -15.33 -26.82
C GLU A 173 3.82 -15.81 -25.36
N PHE A 174 4.08 -17.10 -25.13
CA PHE A 174 4.23 -17.69 -23.80
C PHE A 174 5.34 -17.04 -22.98
N VAL A 175 6.56 -16.91 -23.52
CA VAL A 175 7.69 -16.24 -22.84
C VAL A 175 7.39 -14.77 -22.55
N GLY A 176 6.73 -14.09 -23.50
CA GLY A 176 6.28 -12.71 -23.33
C GLY A 176 5.32 -12.54 -22.15
N ILE A 177 4.31 -13.41 -22.05
CA ILE A 177 3.28 -13.39 -21.01
C ILE A 177 3.82 -13.93 -19.67
N LYS A 178 4.62 -15.01 -19.65
CA LYS A 178 5.28 -15.56 -18.44
C LYS A 178 6.03 -14.47 -17.70
N ARG A 179 6.81 -13.65 -18.41
CA ARG A 179 7.52 -12.49 -17.84
C ARG A 179 6.57 -11.43 -17.26
N GLN A 180 5.44 -11.16 -17.90
CA GLN A 180 4.44 -10.21 -17.39
C GLN A 180 3.75 -10.75 -16.13
N ILE A 181 3.36 -12.04 -16.13
CA ILE A 181 2.81 -12.75 -14.98
C ILE A 181 3.76 -12.66 -13.78
N ILE A 182 5.04 -12.98 -13.98
CA ILE A 182 6.07 -12.87 -12.91
C ILE A 182 6.12 -11.45 -12.36
N MET A 183 6.20 -10.42 -13.21
CA MET A 183 6.21 -9.02 -12.76
C MET A 183 4.93 -8.64 -11.98
N CYS A 184 3.75 -9.06 -12.44
CA CYS A 184 2.49 -8.80 -11.74
C CYS A 184 2.43 -9.52 -10.38
N MET A 185 2.90 -10.77 -10.30
CA MET A 185 2.96 -11.51 -9.03
C MET A 185 3.95 -10.91 -8.04
N GLU A 186 5.13 -10.46 -8.52
CA GLU A 186 6.13 -9.74 -7.72
C GLU A 186 5.63 -8.39 -7.20
N GLU A 187 4.76 -7.68 -7.95
CA GLU A 187 4.14 -6.42 -7.50
C GLU A 187 2.96 -6.63 -6.55
N LEU A 188 2.23 -7.73 -6.69
CA LEU A 188 1.15 -8.13 -5.77
C LEU A 188 1.68 -8.81 -4.50
N ASP A 189 2.99 -9.05 -4.42
CA ASP A 189 3.67 -9.85 -3.38
C ASP A 189 3.03 -11.27 -3.23
N GLN A 190 2.60 -11.87 -4.36
CA GLN A 190 1.89 -13.17 -4.44
C GLN A 190 2.80 -14.31 -4.96
N LEU A 191 2.61 -15.52 -4.43
CA LEU A 191 3.28 -16.76 -4.87
C LEU A 191 2.34 -17.62 -5.75
N PRO A 192 2.89 -18.55 -6.58
CA PRO A 192 2.08 -19.43 -7.43
C PRO A 192 1.35 -20.52 -6.64
N ASP A 193 0.04 -20.35 -6.49
CA ASP A 193 -0.84 -21.16 -5.64
C ASP A 193 -1.48 -22.32 -6.42
N THR A 194 -1.88 -22.11 -7.67
CA THR A 194 -2.43 -23.19 -8.52
C THR A 194 -1.33 -24.04 -9.15
N SER A 195 -1.68 -25.26 -9.59
CA SER A 195 -0.75 -26.11 -10.34
C SER A 195 -0.33 -25.48 -11.67
N PHE A 196 -1.25 -24.74 -12.31
CA PHE A 196 -0.99 -24.05 -13.57
C PHE A 196 -0.06 -22.84 -13.38
N GLU A 197 -0.25 -22.03 -12.32
CA GLU A 197 0.70 -20.96 -11.99
C GLU A 197 2.11 -21.49 -11.73
N ARG A 198 2.24 -22.62 -11.03
CA ARG A 198 3.57 -23.25 -10.80
C ARG A 198 4.20 -23.76 -12.10
N ASP A 199 3.42 -24.41 -12.96
CA ASP A 199 3.88 -24.87 -14.28
C ASP A 199 4.36 -23.69 -15.15
N VAL A 200 3.61 -22.59 -15.19
CA VAL A 200 3.98 -21.38 -15.93
C VAL A 200 5.21 -20.69 -15.34
N VAL A 201 5.28 -20.51 -14.01
CA VAL A 201 6.28 -19.65 -13.35
C VAL A 201 7.56 -20.40 -12.99
N CYS A 202 7.46 -21.63 -12.52
CA CYS A 202 8.58 -22.36 -11.88
C CYS A 202 9.28 -23.38 -12.79
N GLU A 203 8.57 -23.96 -13.77
CA GLU A 203 9.14 -24.96 -14.68
C GLU A 203 9.86 -24.33 -15.89
N ASP A 204 10.65 -25.14 -16.60
CA ASP A 204 11.42 -24.75 -17.79
C ASP A 204 10.49 -24.34 -18.97
N GLU A 205 10.92 -23.37 -19.76
CA GLU A 205 10.10 -22.80 -20.86
C GLU A 205 9.84 -23.80 -22.00
N GLU A 206 10.70 -24.81 -22.13
CA GLU A 206 10.58 -25.90 -23.10
C GLU A 206 9.68 -27.05 -22.64
N ALA A 207 9.32 -27.11 -21.35
CA ALA A 207 8.44 -28.15 -20.80
C ALA A 207 6.95 -27.85 -20.99
N PHE A 208 6.59 -26.57 -21.18
CA PHE A 208 5.20 -26.12 -21.26
C PHE A 208 4.53 -26.51 -22.59
N CYS A 209 3.38 -27.19 -22.53
CA CYS A 209 2.61 -27.56 -23.73
C CYS A 209 1.93 -26.32 -24.34
N LEU A 210 2.24 -26.02 -25.61
CA LEU A 210 1.76 -24.85 -26.37
C LEU A 210 0.38 -25.07 -27.02
N SER A 211 -0.52 -25.75 -26.30
CA SER A 211 -1.90 -25.97 -26.74
C SER A 211 -2.69 -24.65 -26.81
N SER A 212 -3.74 -24.61 -27.64
CA SER A 212 -4.59 -23.41 -27.75
C SER A 212 -5.27 -23.07 -26.42
N ASP A 213 -5.64 -24.09 -25.66
CA ASP A 213 -6.31 -23.95 -24.36
C ASP A 213 -5.33 -23.44 -23.30
N ASN A 214 -4.09 -23.92 -23.30
CA ASN A 214 -3.04 -23.47 -22.38
C ASN A 214 -2.64 -22.00 -22.63
N ILE A 215 -2.50 -21.58 -23.90
CA ILE A 215 -2.25 -20.17 -24.23
C ILE A 215 -3.44 -19.29 -23.81
N THR A 216 -4.68 -19.77 -23.98
CA THR A 216 -5.88 -19.04 -23.54
C THR A 216 -5.96 -18.94 -22.01
N ALA A 217 -5.63 -20.00 -21.29
CA ALA A 217 -5.53 -20.01 -19.83
C ALA A 217 -4.42 -19.09 -19.31
N LEU A 218 -3.30 -19.00 -20.03
CA LEU A 218 -2.19 -18.10 -19.73
C LEU A 218 -2.59 -16.62 -19.89
N GLN A 219 -3.27 -16.27 -20.99
CA GLN A 219 -3.84 -14.93 -21.19
C GLN A 219 -4.87 -14.57 -20.12
N LEU A 220 -5.73 -15.53 -19.73
CA LEU A 220 -6.72 -15.34 -18.67
C LEU A 220 -6.06 -15.09 -17.30
N LEU A 221 -5.00 -15.84 -16.96
CA LEU A 221 -4.22 -15.65 -15.73
C LEU A 221 -3.56 -14.26 -15.69
N LEU A 222 -2.97 -13.81 -16.80
CA LEU A 222 -2.43 -12.46 -16.90
C LEU A 222 -3.52 -11.40 -16.65
N GLY A 223 -4.66 -11.50 -17.33
CA GLY A 223 -5.77 -10.56 -17.15
C GLY A 223 -6.28 -10.49 -15.71
N GLN A 224 -6.41 -11.63 -15.03
CA GLN A 224 -6.80 -11.68 -13.61
C GLN A 224 -5.79 -11.01 -12.68
N LEU A 225 -4.49 -11.11 -12.98
CA LEU A 225 -3.43 -10.46 -12.21
C LEU A 225 -3.37 -8.95 -12.49
N GLU A 226 -3.59 -8.53 -13.74
CA GLU A 226 -3.70 -7.12 -14.11
C GLU A 226 -4.93 -6.47 -13.48
N ASP A 227 -6.11 -7.11 -13.53
CA ASP A 227 -7.34 -6.64 -12.88
C ASP A 227 -7.10 -6.43 -11.37
N ARG A 228 -6.55 -7.43 -10.66
CA ARG A 228 -6.18 -7.32 -9.23
C ARG A 228 -5.21 -6.17 -8.95
N LYS A 229 -4.23 -5.94 -9.82
CA LYS A 229 -3.29 -4.81 -9.72
C LYS A 229 -4.02 -3.47 -9.87
N THR A 230 -4.98 -3.36 -10.80
CA THR A 230 -5.78 -2.13 -10.94
C THR A 230 -6.73 -1.88 -9.76
N GLU A 231 -7.32 -2.93 -9.19
CA GLU A 231 -8.16 -2.84 -7.99
C GLU A 231 -7.34 -2.36 -6.78
N ASN A 232 -6.17 -2.95 -6.56
CA ASN A 232 -5.24 -2.52 -5.50
C ASN A 232 -4.78 -1.06 -5.69
N GLU A 233 -4.49 -0.63 -6.91
CA GLU A 233 -4.15 0.77 -7.21
C GLU A 233 -5.31 1.72 -6.93
N LEU A 234 -6.55 1.35 -7.30
CA LEU A 234 -7.75 2.15 -7.04
C LEU A 234 -7.97 2.34 -5.53
N VAL A 235 -7.85 1.26 -4.75
CA VAL A 235 -7.95 1.29 -3.28
C VAL A 235 -6.83 2.14 -2.68
N CYS A 236 -5.58 1.93 -3.07
CA CYS A 236 -4.44 2.73 -2.59
C CYS A 236 -4.60 4.22 -2.92
N SER A 237 -5.00 4.55 -4.15
CA SER A 237 -5.26 5.93 -4.57
C SER A 237 -6.39 6.58 -3.77
N SER A 238 -7.44 5.84 -3.41
CA SER A 238 -8.49 6.35 -2.52
C SER A 238 -7.97 6.68 -1.11
N TYR A 239 -7.10 5.84 -0.55
CA TYR A 239 -6.45 6.12 0.74
C TYR A 239 -5.49 7.31 0.64
N ARG A 240 -4.67 7.41 -0.40
CA ARG A 240 -3.76 8.56 -0.62
C ARG A 240 -4.53 9.89 -0.68
N ALA A 241 -5.64 9.94 -1.41
CA ALA A 241 -6.49 11.12 -1.48
C ALA A 241 -7.05 11.52 -0.10
N LYS A 242 -7.54 10.54 0.68
CA LYS A 242 -8.03 10.76 2.04
C LYS A 242 -6.92 11.21 3.01
N ILE A 243 -5.72 10.62 2.91
CA ILE A 243 -4.55 11.01 3.70
C ILE A 243 -4.17 12.45 3.39
N GLN A 244 -4.14 12.84 2.11
CA GLN A 244 -3.81 14.19 1.70
C GLN A 244 -4.83 15.21 2.22
N GLU A 245 -6.14 14.93 2.12
CA GLU A 245 -7.19 15.78 2.73
C GLU A 245 -6.96 15.94 4.25
N LEU A 246 -6.69 14.84 4.96
CA LEU A 246 -6.47 14.86 6.40
C LEU A 246 -5.17 15.58 6.79
N TRP A 247 -4.08 15.43 6.02
CA TRP A 247 -2.84 16.17 6.24
C TRP A 247 -3.03 17.68 6.07
N GLU A 248 -3.83 18.11 5.09
CA GLU A 248 -4.20 19.51 4.89
C GLU A 248 -5.11 20.03 6.00
N ARG A 249 -6.15 19.28 6.38
CA ARG A 249 -7.10 19.69 7.44
C ARG A 249 -6.49 19.70 8.84
N LEU A 250 -5.63 18.74 9.16
CA LEU A 250 -4.96 18.63 10.47
C LEU A 250 -3.61 19.36 10.54
N GLN A 251 -3.18 19.99 9.44
CA GLN A 251 -1.89 20.71 9.35
C GLN A 251 -0.68 19.87 9.77
N VAL A 252 -0.64 18.61 9.32
CA VAL A 252 0.43 17.66 9.67
C VAL A 252 1.79 18.16 9.15
N PRO A 253 2.86 18.18 9.98
CA PRO A 253 4.19 18.67 9.58
C PRO A 253 4.76 17.93 8.37
N GLN A 254 5.62 18.60 7.60
CA GLN A 254 6.18 18.02 6.37
C GLN A 254 7.06 16.79 6.68
N GLU A 255 7.74 16.78 7.83
CA GLU A 255 8.60 15.70 8.29
C GLU A 255 7.84 14.38 8.48
N GLU A 256 6.58 14.44 8.93
CA GLU A 256 5.70 13.26 9.01
C GLU A 256 5.23 12.80 7.62
N ARG A 257 4.96 13.74 6.70
CA ARG A 257 4.54 13.44 5.31
C ARG A 257 5.65 12.77 4.52
N ASP A 258 6.89 13.26 4.66
CA ASP A 258 8.08 12.74 4.00
C ASP A 258 8.34 11.29 4.42
N GLY A 259 8.06 10.93 5.69
CA GLY A 259 8.14 9.56 6.19
C GLY A 259 7.19 8.57 5.50
N MET A 260 6.10 9.04 4.89
CA MET A 260 5.13 8.22 4.14
C MET A 260 5.37 8.20 2.62
N SER A 261 6.40 8.90 2.12
CA SER A 261 6.60 9.15 0.68
C SER A 261 6.65 7.87 -0.18
N GLU A 262 7.28 6.79 0.30
CA GLU A 262 7.34 5.51 -0.43
C GLU A 262 5.93 4.91 -0.66
N HIS A 263 5.08 4.94 0.37
CA HIS A 263 3.72 4.39 0.33
C HIS A 263 2.76 5.26 -0.50
N MET A 264 3.05 6.55 -0.62
CA MET A 264 2.32 7.48 -1.50
C MET A 264 2.62 7.26 -3.00
N ALA A 265 3.60 6.44 -3.37
CA ALA A 265 4.00 6.23 -4.77
C ALA A 265 3.71 4.83 -5.34
N GLN A 266 3.77 3.76 -4.53
CA GLN A 266 3.57 2.37 -4.98
C GLN A 266 2.36 1.71 -4.31
N SER A 267 1.76 0.71 -4.94
CA SER A 267 0.50 0.06 -4.52
C SER A 267 0.63 -1.42 -4.16
N ARG A 268 1.82 -1.81 -3.69
CA ARG A 268 2.07 -3.15 -3.13
C ARG A 268 1.26 -3.40 -1.86
N THR A 269 1.08 -4.65 -1.47
CA THR A 269 0.36 -5.06 -0.24
C THR A 269 0.89 -4.33 0.99
N LYS A 270 2.22 -4.29 1.17
CA LYS A 270 2.88 -3.53 2.26
C LYS A 270 2.53 -2.03 2.30
N ASN A 271 2.22 -1.42 1.16
CA ASN A 271 1.89 -0.01 1.05
C ASN A 271 0.40 0.22 1.33
N MET A 272 -0.47 -0.68 0.90
CA MET A 272 -1.89 -0.66 1.24
C MET A 272 -2.10 -0.71 2.76
N ASP A 273 -1.37 -1.60 3.45
CA ASP A 273 -1.41 -1.71 4.92
C ASP A 273 -0.92 -0.42 5.60
N ALA A 274 0.18 0.17 5.13
CA ALA A 274 0.71 1.43 5.65
C ALA A 274 -0.24 2.62 5.42
N LEU A 275 -0.85 2.73 4.24
CA LEU A 275 -1.86 3.74 3.91
C LEU A 275 -3.12 3.58 4.79
N GLN A 276 -3.56 2.33 5.02
CA GLN A 276 -4.70 2.07 5.90
C GLN A 276 -4.38 2.42 7.37
N ALA A 277 -3.17 2.10 7.84
CA ALA A 277 -2.71 2.45 9.19
C ALA A 277 -2.63 3.98 9.38
N GLU A 278 -2.07 4.72 8.42
CA GLU A 278 -2.00 6.19 8.45
C GLU A 278 -3.40 6.82 8.41
N CYS A 279 -4.30 6.32 7.56
CA CYS A 279 -5.71 6.71 7.55
C CYS A 279 -6.37 6.56 8.94
N ARG A 280 -6.12 5.45 9.65
CA ARG A 280 -6.62 5.24 11.02
C ARG A 280 -5.98 6.20 12.02
N ARG A 281 -4.67 6.42 11.94
CA ARG A 281 -3.92 7.34 12.82
C ARG A 281 -4.44 8.77 12.68
N LEU A 282 -4.63 9.25 11.46
CA LEU A 282 -5.12 10.60 11.17
C LEU A 282 -6.59 10.79 11.61
N GLU A 283 -7.44 9.79 11.42
CA GLU A 283 -8.83 9.83 11.90
C GLU A 283 -8.88 9.87 13.44
N GLN A 284 -8.03 9.10 14.13
CA GLN A 284 -7.88 9.17 15.59
C GLN A 284 -7.33 10.53 16.05
N LEU A 285 -6.37 11.12 15.33
CA LEU A 285 -5.83 12.44 15.61
C LEU A 285 -6.90 13.54 15.45
N LYS A 286 -7.76 13.43 14.43
CA LYS A 286 -8.92 14.31 14.23
C LYS A 286 -9.88 14.25 15.42
N ILE A 287 -10.30 13.05 15.82
CA ILE A 287 -11.19 12.83 16.98
C ILE A 287 -10.56 13.39 18.26
N LYS A 288 -9.26 13.13 18.51
CA LYS A 288 -8.53 13.64 19.67
C LYS A 288 -8.44 15.17 19.68
N ASN A 289 -8.17 15.79 18.54
CA ASN A 289 -8.14 17.25 18.43
C ASN A 289 -9.51 17.86 18.73
N MET A 290 -10.58 17.23 18.24
CA MET A 290 -11.95 17.66 18.53
C MET A 290 -12.31 17.46 20.01
N SER A 291 -11.90 16.36 20.64
CA SER A 291 -12.04 16.12 22.09
C SER A 291 -11.39 17.24 22.91
N ASN A 292 -10.14 17.57 22.65
CA ASN A 292 -9.43 18.65 23.33
C ASN A 292 -10.18 20.00 23.23
N VAL A 293 -10.75 20.31 22.06
CA VAL A 293 -11.49 21.57 21.84
C VAL A 293 -12.87 21.54 22.51
N VAL A 294 -13.60 20.42 22.44
CA VAL A 294 -14.88 20.24 23.13
C VAL A 294 -14.70 20.32 24.64
N GLU A 295 -13.65 19.71 25.20
CA GLU A 295 -13.35 19.76 26.64
C GLU A 295 -12.97 21.17 27.10
N ALA A 296 -12.18 21.92 26.31
CA ALA A 296 -11.91 23.34 26.57
C ALA A 296 -13.21 24.17 26.57
N ILE A 297 -14.09 23.94 25.61
CA ILE A 297 -15.41 24.61 25.56
C ILE A 297 -16.28 24.20 26.75
N ARG A 298 -16.32 22.92 27.13
CA ARG A 298 -17.06 22.43 28.32
C ARG A 298 -16.58 23.13 29.60
N ALA A 299 -15.27 23.33 29.75
CA ALA A 299 -14.71 24.08 30.88
C ALA A 299 -15.14 25.57 30.87
N GLU A 300 -15.16 26.23 29.69
CA GLU A 300 -15.69 27.60 29.58
C GLU A 300 -17.20 27.68 29.84
N VAL A 301 -17.99 26.73 29.35
CA VAL A 301 -19.43 26.62 29.60
C VAL A 301 -19.70 26.41 31.09
N ALA A 302 -18.97 25.54 31.77
CA ALA A 302 -19.10 25.32 33.21
C ALA A 302 -18.81 26.61 34.02
N LEU A 303 -17.77 27.35 33.66
CA LEU A 303 -17.45 28.64 34.29
C LEU A 303 -18.56 29.68 34.07
N LEU A 304 -19.17 29.71 32.88
CA LEU A 304 -20.29 30.61 32.58
C LEU A 304 -21.57 30.19 33.29
N TRP A 305 -21.87 28.89 33.40
CA TRP A 305 -22.97 28.38 34.23
C TRP A 305 -22.83 28.78 35.70
N GLU A 306 -21.61 28.82 36.24
CA GLU A 306 -21.36 29.33 37.59
C GLU A 306 -21.56 30.85 37.68
N ARG A 307 -21.02 31.62 36.75
CA ARG A 307 -21.14 33.10 36.72
C ARG A 307 -22.57 33.60 36.47
N CYS A 308 -23.38 32.82 35.74
CA CYS A 308 -24.80 33.07 35.50
C CYS A 308 -25.72 32.41 36.54
N PHE A 309 -25.17 31.72 37.56
CA PHE A 309 -25.92 31.02 38.61
C PHE A 309 -26.94 29.96 38.11
N TYR A 310 -26.61 29.24 37.03
CA TYR A 310 -27.46 28.20 36.45
C TYR A 310 -27.69 27.05 37.43
N SER A 311 -28.96 26.66 37.59
CA SER A 311 -29.39 25.50 38.39
C SER A 311 -28.92 24.18 37.79
N LEU A 312 -28.92 23.10 38.59
CA LEU A 312 -28.54 21.77 38.11
C LEU A 312 -29.42 21.30 36.93
N GLU A 313 -30.72 21.56 36.98
CA GLU A 313 -31.67 21.21 35.91
C GLU A 313 -31.35 21.96 34.60
N GLN A 314 -31.00 23.25 34.69
CA GLN A 314 -30.60 24.05 33.52
C GLN A 314 -29.29 23.52 32.90
N ARG A 315 -28.32 23.11 33.72
CA ARG A 315 -27.07 22.49 33.24
C ARG A 315 -27.29 21.09 32.64
N GLN A 316 -28.28 20.35 33.13
CA GLN A 316 -28.66 19.03 32.61
C GLN A 316 -29.49 19.10 31.32
N ALA A 317 -30.16 20.22 31.05
CA ALA A 317 -30.92 20.43 29.82
C ALA A 317 -30.03 20.43 28.56
N PHE A 318 -28.77 20.87 28.65
CA PHE A 318 -27.78 20.75 27.58
C PHE A 318 -27.16 19.35 27.56
N THR A 319 -27.93 18.36 27.09
CA THR A 319 -27.52 16.95 27.04
C THR A 319 -26.21 16.65 26.30
N PRO A 320 -25.78 17.38 25.23
CA PRO A 320 -24.49 17.14 24.57
C PRO A 320 -23.27 17.32 25.47
N TYR A 321 -23.38 18.01 26.61
CA TYR A 321 -22.30 18.19 27.58
C TYR A 321 -21.76 16.88 28.15
N TYR A 322 -22.59 15.83 28.22
CA TYR A 322 -22.26 14.55 28.88
C TYR A 322 -21.98 13.41 27.91
N GLY A 323 -21.93 13.66 26.60
CA GLY A 323 -21.61 12.65 25.58
C GLY A 323 -20.11 12.54 25.32
N ASP A 324 -19.64 11.34 25.00
CA ASP A 324 -18.22 11.08 24.65
C ASP A 324 -18.01 10.90 23.12
N ASP A 325 -19.08 11.07 22.33
CA ASP A 325 -19.07 10.95 20.86
C ASP A 325 -18.59 12.26 20.20
N TYR A 326 -17.27 12.46 20.15
CA TYR A 326 -16.66 13.68 19.58
C TYR A 326 -16.81 13.78 18.05
N THR A 327 -17.98 14.23 17.59
CA THR A 327 -18.31 14.54 16.19
C THR A 327 -18.21 16.03 15.88
N GLU A 328 -18.16 16.39 14.59
CA GLU A 328 -18.11 17.80 14.16
C GLU A 328 -19.42 18.54 14.53
N GLU A 329 -20.54 17.81 14.50
CA GLU A 329 -21.84 18.26 15.01
C GLU A 329 -21.81 18.52 16.53
N MET A 330 -21.24 17.61 17.33
CA MET A 330 -21.07 17.84 18.77
C MET A 330 -20.24 19.10 19.05
N LEU A 331 -19.13 19.30 18.31
CA LEU A 331 -18.31 20.50 18.45
C LEU A 331 -19.10 21.78 18.12
N ASN A 332 -19.87 21.78 17.03
CA ASN A 332 -20.70 22.92 16.64
C ASN A 332 -21.79 23.23 17.68
N LEU A 333 -22.45 22.21 18.27
CA LEU A 333 -23.42 22.39 19.36
C LEU A 333 -22.79 23.05 20.59
N HIS A 334 -21.59 22.63 20.99
CA HIS A 334 -20.86 23.24 22.10
C HIS A 334 -20.42 24.68 21.81
N GLN A 335 -20.02 24.99 20.57
CA GLN A 335 -19.68 26.35 20.16
C GLN A 335 -20.90 27.29 20.16
N GLU A 336 -22.07 26.80 19.74
CA GLU A 336 -23.32 27.58 19.78
C GLU A 336 -23.76 27.85 21.22
N GLU A 337 -23.79 26.82 22.07
CA GLU A 337 -24.13 26.98 23.50
C GLU A 337 -23.17 27.96 24.18
N LEU A 338 -21.86 27.83 23.96
CA LEU A 338 -20.86 28.77 24.49
C LEU A 338 -21.11 30.21 24.00
N ARG A 339 -21.51 30.41 22.74
CA ARG A 339 -21.81 31.72 22.17
C ARG A 339 -23.09 32.31 22.78
N SER A 340 -24.13 31.48 22.93
CA SER A 340 -25.39 31.82 23.58
C SER A 340 -25.17 32.26 25.03
N LEU A 341 -24.44 31.47 25.82
CA LEU A 341 -24.08 31.78 27.20
C LEU A 341 -23.23 33.04 27.32
N LYS A 342 -22.20 33.22 26.47
CA LYS A 342 -21.37 34.43 26.48
C LYS A 342 -22.20 35.67 26.20
N LYS A 343 -23.10 35.61 25.22
CA LYS A 343 -24.03 36.71 24.93
C LYS A 343 -24.96 36.97 26.13
N HIS A 344 -25.60 35.93 26.66
CA HIS A 344 -26.50 36.06 27.81
C HIS A 344 -25.80 36.63 29.06
N TYR A 345 -24.53 36.28 29.28
CA TYR A 345 -23.72 36.83 30.36
C TYR A 345 -23.40 38.31 30.14
N GLU A 346 -22.91 38.71 28.95
CA GLU A 346 -22.58 40.12 28.69
C GLU A 346 -23.82 41.02 28.65
N ASP A 347 -24.93 40.57 28.05
CA ASP A 347 -26.21 41.31 28.00
C ASP A 347 -26.75 41.63 29.41
N HIS A 348 -26.51 40.76 30.40
CA HIS A 348 -27.01 40.90 31.78
C HIS A 348 -25.88 41.05 32.83
N ARG A 349 -24.70 41.46 32.40
CA ARG A 349 -23.47 41.38 33.19
C ARG A 349 -23.53 42.15 34.51
N GLU A 350 -24.07 43.36 34.50
CA GLU A 350 -24.17 44.20 35.69
C GLU A 350 -25.02 43.57 36.79
N LEU A 351 -26.04 42.80 36.40
CA LEU A 351 -26.93 42.07 37.31
C LEU A 351 -26.19 40.90 37.96
N PHE A 352 -25.51 40.06 37.18
CA PHE A 352 -24.71 38.95 37.73
C PHE A 352 -23.53 39.42 38.59
N GLU A 353 -22.81 40.46 38.17
CA GLU A 353 -21.77 41.09 39.00
C GLU A 353 -22.36 41.77 40.25
N GLY A 354 -23.60 42.27 40.18
CA GLY A 354 -24.33 42.81 41.33
C GLY A 354 -24.70 41.74 42.36
N VAL A 355 -25.26 40.61 41.92
CA VAL A 355 -25.57 39.43 42.76
C VAL A 355 -24.30 38.91 43.44
N THR A 356 -23.21 38.76 42.69
CA THR A 356 -21.90 38.34 43.22
C THR A 356 -21.42 39.30 44.30
N ARG A 357 -21.42 40.61 44.02
CA ARG A 357 -21.04 41.66 45.00
C ARG A 357 -21.91 41.63 46.26
N TRP A 358 -23.21 41.32 46.14
CA TRP A 358 -24.07 41.17 47.31
C TRP A 358 -23.67 39.94 48.13
N GLN A 359 -23.45 38.79 47.49
CA GLN A 359 -23.05 37.56 48.16
C GLN A 359 -21.69 37.68 48.88
N ASP A 360 -20.71 38.35 48.26
CA ASP A 360 -19.43 38.67 48.89
C ASP A 360 -19.59 39.63 50.07
N SER A 361 -20.37 40.70 49.89
CA SER A 361 -20.65 41.69 50.94
C SER A 361 -21.39 41.08 52.13
N TRP A 362 -22.34 40.19 51.87
CA TRP A 362 -23.10 39.45 52.87
C TRP A 362 -22.21 38.46 53.63
N THR A 363 -21.37 37.71 52.91
CA THR A 363 -20.40 36.78 53.50
C THR A 363 -19.41 37.52 54.40
N LEU A 364 -18.86 38.64 53.95
CA LEU A 364 -17.98 39.50 54.75
C LEU A 364 -18.70 40.08 55.98
N PHE A 365 -19.96 40.52 55.81
CA PHE A 365 -20.79 41.01 56.91
C PHE A 365 -21.02 39.94 57.98
N LEU A 366 -21.37 38.71 57.58
CA LEU A 366 -21.52 37.57 58.50
C LEU A 366 -20.19 37.18 59.19
N GLN A 367 -19.05 37.26 58.49
CA GLN A 367 -17.74 37.05 59.09
C GLN A 367 -17.42 38.11 60.15
N LEU A 368 -17.74 39.38 59.88
CA LEU A 368 -17.60 40.46 60.86
C LEU A 368 -18.54 40.24 62.05
N GLU A 369 -19.82 39.92 61.83
CA GLU A 369 -20.79 39.59 62.88
C GLU A 369 -20.27 38.49 63.83
N LYS A 370 -19.79 37.37 63.29
CA LYS A 370 -19.17 36.29 64.08
C LYS A 370 -17.99 36.80 64.91
N LYS A 371 -17.11 37.62 64.31
CA LYS A 371 -15.97 38.24 65.02
C LYS A 371 -16.38 39.20 66.13
N ALA A 372 -17.53 39.88 66.07
CA ALA A 372 -18.01 40.74 67.16
C ALA A 372 -18.64 39.99 68.33
N THR A 373 -19.19 38.80 68.09
CA THR A 373 -19.72 37.93 69.15
C THR A 373 -18.61 37.23 69.95
N ASP A 374 -17.40 37.09 69.40
CA ASP A 374 -16.24 36.44 70.06
C ASP A 374 -15.75 37.22 71.31
N PRO A 375 -15.77 36.62 72.53
CA PRO A 375 -15.25 37.26 73.74
C PRO A 375 -13.74 37.54 73.72
N SER A 376 -12.96 36.81 72.92
CA SER A 376 -11.50 36.94 72.82
C SER A 376 -11.05 38.16 71.99
N ARG A 377 -11.98 38.79 71.26
CA ARG A 377 -11.77 39.92 70.34
C ARG A 377 -11.00 41.11 70.95
N PHE A 378 -11.07 41.30 72.26
CA PHE A 378 -10.43 42.41 72.97
C PHE A 378 -8.90 42.31 73.11
N ASN A 379 -8.28 41.17 72.79
CA ASN A 379 -6.83 41.01 72.84
C ASN A 379 -6.06 41.71 71.68
N ASN A 380 -6.78 42.36 70.76
CA ASN A 380 -6.20 43.01 69.58
C ASN A 380 -5.74 44.46 69.84
N ARG A 381 -4.43 44.67 70.06
CA ARG A 381 -3.80 46.01 70.03
C ARG A 381 -3.79 46.59 68.60
N GLY A 382 -4.02 47.90 68.46
CA GLY A 382 -3.80 48.62 67.18
C GLY A 382 -5.05 49.12 66.43
N GLY A 383 -6.21 49.22 67.09
CA GLY A 383 -7.39 49.88 66.53
C GLY A 383 -8.16 49.08 65.46
N ASN A 384 -7.83 47.81 65.26
CA ASN A 384 -8.52 46.94 64.29
C ASN A 384 -10.03 46.80 64.61
N LEU A 385 -10.38 46.75 65.89
CA LEU A 385 -11.76 46.72 66.39
C LEU A 385 -12.65 47.82 65.78
N LEU A 386 -12.11 49.04 65.69
CA LEU A 386 -12.82 50.20 65.15
C LEU A 386 -12.90 50.17 63.62
N LYS A 387 -11.91 49.58 62.94
CA LYS A 387 -11.95 49.35 61.49
C LYS A 387 -13.02 48.32 61.13
N GLU A 388 -13.06 47.19 61.84
CA GLU A 388 -14.10 46.16 61.70
C GLU A 388 -15.50 46.73 61.96
N GLU A 389 -15.67 47.53 63.03
CA GLU A 389 -16.96 48.14 63.37
C GLU A 389 -17.40 49.17 62.32
N LYS A 390 -16.45 49.97 61.81
CA LYS A 390 -16.72 50.91 60.70
C LYS A 390 -17.10 50.16 59.43
N GLN A 391 -16.38 49.09 59.08
CA GLN A 391 -16.68 48.26 57.91
C GLN A 391 -18.03 47.54 58.04
N ARG A 392 -18.39 47.03 59.23
CA ARG A 392 -19.75 46.52 59.49
C ARG A 392 -20.80 47.61 59.27
N ALA A 393 -20.63 48.77 59.91
CA ALA A 393 -21.60 49.86 59.83
C ALA A 393 -21.72 50.46 58.41
N GLU A 394 -20.69 50.28 57.58
CA GLU A 394 -20.69 50.61 56.16
C GLU A 394 -21.44 49.53 55.34
N LEU A 395 -21.13 48.24 55.55
CA LEU A 395 -21.83 47.11 54.92
C LEU A 395 -23.33 47.09 55.27
N GLN A 396 -23.69 47.32 56.53
CA GLN A 396 -25.07 47.42 57.00
C GLN A 396 -25.85 48.57 56.33
N LYS A 397 -25.16 49.57 55.76
CA LYS A 397 -25.75 50.68 55.00
C LYS A 397 -25.63 50.51 53.49
N SER A 398 -24.70 49.70 52.99
CA SER A 398 -24.51 49.45 51.55
C SER A 398 -25.33 48.26 51.07
N LEU A 399 -25.47 47.20 51.88
CA LEU A 399 -26.27 46.01 51.56
C LEU A 399 -27.72 46.39 51.19
N PRO A 400 -28.52 47.13 52.01
CA PRO A 400 -29.87 47.53 51.61
C PRO A 400 -29.94 48.45 50.38
N LYS A 401 -28.87 49.19 50.07
CA LYS A 401 -28.78 50.02 48.85
C LYS A 401 -28.53 49.16 47.62
N LEU A 402 -27.64 48.18 47.74
CA LEU A 402 -27.34 47.20 46.70
C LEU A 402 -28.55 46.32 46.43
N GLU A 403 -29.23 45.84 47.48
CA GLU A 403 -30.50 45.10 47.39
C GLU A 403 -31.59 45.90 46.68
N LYS A 404 -31.74 47.20 46.98
CA LYS A 404 -32.70 48.05 46.27
C LYS A 404 -32.32 48.26 44.80
N SER A 405 -31.03 48.43 44.49
CA SER A 405 -30.54 48.55 43.10
C SER A 405 -30.77 47.26 42.32
N LEU A 406 -30.41 46.12 42.92
CA LEU A 406 -30.63 44.79 42.38
C LEU A 406 -32.10 44.50 42.17
N LYS A 407 -32.97 44.87 43.12
CA LYS A 407 -34.42 44.74 42.93
C LYS A 407 -34.89 45.46 41.68
N THR A 408 -34.49 46.72 41.45
CA THR A 408 -34.87 47.43 40.23
C THR A 408 -34.31 46.79 38.96
N GLN A 409 -33.08 46.27 38.99
CA GLN A 409 -32.49 45.56 37.84
C GLN A 409 -33.18 44.21 37.59
N ILE A 410 -33.57 43.48 38.63
CA ILE A 410 -34.32 42.21 38.54
C ILE A 410 -35.74 42.46 38.05
N ASP A 411 -36.45 43.44 38.59
CA ASP A 411 -37.83 43.75 38.19
C ASP A 411 -37.88 44.08 36.67
N LEU A 412 -36.92 44.87 36.15
CA LEU A 412 -36.77 45.13 34.71
C LEU A 412 -36.41 43.87 33.90
N TRP A 413 -35.52 43.02 34.43
CA TRP A 413 -35.13 41.77 33.78
C TRP A 413 -36.29 40.75 33.68
N GLU A 414 -37.10 40.62 34.74
CA GLU A 414 -38.29 39.76 34.75
C GLU A 414 -39.34 40.26 33.74
N GLU A 415 -39.45 41.58 33.55
CA GLU A 415 -40.29 42.22 32.50
C GLU A 415 -39.76 41.98 31.07
N GLU A 416 -38.44 42.07 30.84
CA GLU A 416 -37.82 41.90 29.52
C GLU A 416 -37.74 40.43 29.07
N GLN A 417 -37.44 39.51 29.99
CA GLN A 417 -37.23 38.08 29.69
C GLN A 417 -38.49 37.22 29.89
N TYR A 418 -39.57 37.78 30.45
CA TYR A 418 -40.83 37.10 30.76
C TYR A 418 -40.65 35.82 31.61
N ARG A 419 -39.66 35.82 32.51
CA ARG A 419 -39.29 34.70 33.40
C ARG A 419 -38.83 35.22 34.75
N GLU A 420 -38.99 34.42 35.81
CA GLU A 420 -38.49 34.78 37.15
C GLU A 420 -36.96 34.71 37.21
N PHE A 421 -36.33 35.63 37.94
CA PHE A 421 -34.87 35.65 38.12
C PHE A 421 -34.43 34.66 39.22
N LEU A 422 -33.96 33.50 38.78
CA LEU A 422 -33.51 32.40 39.64
C LEU A 422 -31.98 32.38 39.75
N VAL A 423 -31.49 32.33 40.98
CA VAL A 423 -30.08 32.11 41.33
C VAL A 423 -29.98 30.72 41.95
N ASN A 424 -29.27 29.80 41.30
CA ASN A 424 -29.17 28.38 41.66
C ASN A 424 -30.54 27.69 41.85
N GLY A 425 -31.58 28.16 41.16
CA GLY A 425 -32.95 27.62 41.25
C GLY A 425 -33.87 28.28 42.29
N GLN A 426 -33.39 29.26 43.07
CA GLN A 426 -34.23 30.04 44.00
C GLN A 426 -34.34 31.50 43.56
N ARG A 427 -35.50 32.14 43.77
CA ARG A 427 -35.67 33.58 43.51
C ARG A 427 -34.73 34.40 44.40
N PHE A 428 -33.84 35.19 43.81
CA PHE A 428 -32.75 35.84 44.54
C PHE A 428 -33.24 36.75 45.69
N LEU A 429 -34.26 37.58 45.45
CA LEU A 429 -34.79 38.49 46.47
C LEU A 429 -35.44 37.75 47.66
N GLN A 430 -36.02 36.56 47.43
CA GLN A 430 -36.54 35.71 48.49
C GLN A 430 -35.39 35.15 49.33
N TYR A 431 -34.34 34.62 48.69
CA TYR A 431 -33.13 34.16 49.37
C TYR A 431 -32.49 35.27 50.22
N VAL A 432 -32.35 36.50 49.69
CA VAL A 432 -31.86 37.66 50.45
C VAL A 432 -32.70 37.91 51.71
N GLN A 433 -34.03 37.86 51.61
CA GLN A 433 -34.93 38.05 52.75
C GLN A 433 -34.78 36.92 53.79
N GLU A 434 -34.70 35.66 53.34
CA GLU A 434 -34.46 34.50 54.19
C GLU A 434 -33.13 34.61 54.95
N GLN A 435 -32.06 35.06 54.28
CA GLN A 435 -30.76 35.29 54.91
C GLN A 435 -30.82 36.35 56.03
N TRP A 436 -31.52 37.46 55.80
CA TRP A 436 -31.73 38.49 56.83
C TRP A 436 -32.55 37.98 58.02
N GLU A 437 -33.61 37.21 57.77
CA GLU A 437 -34.44 36.65 58.85
C GLU A 437 -33.70 35.55 59.63
N LEU A 438 -32.89 34.72 58.97
CA LEU A 438 -31.99 33.76 59.63
C LEU A 438 -31.00 34.47 60.58
N LEU A 439 -30.37 35.56 60.14
CA LEU A 439 -29.48 36.36 61.00
C LEU A 439 -30.23 36.96 62.18
N ARG A 440 -31.45 37.47 61.96
CA ARG A 440 -32.31 38.02 63.02
C ARG A 440 -32.66 36.96 64.06
N LEU A 441 -33.10 35.78 63.63
CA LEU A 441 -33.42 34.64 64.49
C LEU A 441 -32.18 34.14 65.25
N GLU A 442 -31.00 34.14 64.63
CA GLU A 442 -29.75 33.80 65.30
C GLU A 442 -29.39 34.83 66.40
N LYS A 443 -29.53 36.13 66.11
CA LYS A 443 -29.33 37.20 67.11
C LYS A 443 -30.37 37.17 68.23
N GLU A 444 -31.61 36.78 67.93
CA GLU A 444 -32.64 36.59 68.95
C GLU A 444 -32.33 35.36 69.82
N ARG A 445 -31.88 34.24 69.23
CA ARG A 445 -31.41 33.06 69.97
C ARG A 445 -30.21 33.39 70.85
N GLU A 446 -29.21 34.10 70.32
CA GLU A 446 -28.02 34.56 71.06
C GLU A 446 -28.42 35.46 72.25
N LYS A 447 -29.37 36.39 72.04
CA LYS A 447 -29.92 37.25 73.10
C LYS A 447 -30.66 36.44 74.16
N ASN A 448 -31.49 35.48 73.76
CA ASN A 448 -32.25 34.63 74.67
C ASN A 448 -31.33 33.68 75.46
N GLU A 449 -30.26 33.16 74.85
CA GLU A 449 -29.22 32.38 75.53
C GLU A 449 -28.44 33.23 76.54
N ARG A 450 -28.07 34.47 76.18
CA ARG A 450 -27.46 35.44 77.12
C ARG A 450 -28.40 35.78 78.28
N GLN A 451 -29.70 35.89 78.04
CA GLN A 451 -30.71 36.10 79.08
C GLN A 451 -30.89 34.87 79.96
N LEU A 452 -30.94 33.66 79.38
CA LEU A 452 -31.02 32.41 80.13
C LEU A 452 -29.79 32.21 81.01
N LYS A 453 -28.57 32.41 80.49
CA LYS A 453 -27.33 32.39 81.27
C LYS A 453 -27.32 33.43 82.39
N LYS A 454 -27.86 34.62 82.16
CA LYS A 454 -28.02 35.65 83.20
C LYS A 454 -29.04 35.23 84.26
N ASN A 455 -30.15 34.63 83.88
CA ASN A 455 -31.17 34.16 84.82
C ASN A 455 -30.67 32.95 85.63
N GLN A 456 -29.97 32.00 85.00
CA GLN A 456 -29.28 30.89 85.67
C GLN A 456 -28.23 31.41 86.66
N GLN A 457 -27.45 32.44 86.29
CA GLN A 457 -26.52 33.09 87.22
C GLN A 457 -27.27 33.71 88.42
N ILE A 458 -28.39 34.39 88.19
CA ILE A 458 -29.21 34.99 89.26
C ILE A 458 -29.82 33.91 90.16
N GLU A 459 -30.33 32.81 89.59
CA GLU A 459 -30.84 31.66 90.35
C GLU A 459 -29.73 30.99 91.18
N GLN A 460 -28.54 30.80 90.60
CA GLN A 460 -27.37 30.26 91.31
C GLN A 460 -26.90 31.19 92.44
N ASP A 461 -26.86 32.51 92.19
CA ASP A 461 -26.54 33.55 93.17
C ASP A 461 -27.59 33.63 94.30
N MET A 462 -28.86 33.30 94.02
CA MET A 462 -29.93 33.22 95.02
C MET A 462 -29.90 31.91 95.83
N LEU A 463 -29.48 30.80 95.22
CA LEU A 463 -29.45 29.48 95.87
C LEU A 463 -28.21 29.25 96.74
N TYR A 464 -27.07 29.84 96.37
CA TYR A 464 -25.79 29.70 97.10
C TYR A 464 -25.31 30.99 97.79
N GLY A 465 -26.03 32.10 97.59
CA GLY A 465 -25.65 33.42 98.10
C GLY A 465 -24.62 34.12 97.21
N THR A 466 -24.74 35.44 97.09
CA THR A 466 -23.84 36.25 96.26
C THR A 466 -22.43 36.26 96.83
N ALA A 467 -21.46 35.67 96.11
CA ALA A 467 -20.06 35.73 96.48
C ALA A 467 -19.54 37.17 96.45
N GLN A 468 -19.33 37.78 97.62
CA GLN A 468 -18.89 39.17 97.73
C GLN A 468 -17.50 39.38 97.10
N ARG A 469 -17.45 40.10 95.97
CA ARG A 469 -16.18 40.62 95.43
C ARG A 469 -15.83 41.96 96.07
N THR A 470 -14.82 41.96 96.92
CA THR A 470 -14.28 43.13 97.63
C THR A 470 -13.65 44.17 96.69
N PRO A 471 -13.89 45.48 96.90
CA PRO A 471 -13.16 46.54 96.19
C PRO A 471 -11.81 46.82 96.86
N SER A 472 -10.70 46.56 96.15
CA SER A 472 -9.35 46.91 96.63
C SER A 472 -8.98 48.36 96.29
N LYS A 473 -8.25 49.04 97.20
CA LYS A 473 -8.11 50.51 97.24
C LYS A 473 -6.75 50.96 97.75
N ARG A 474 -6.02 51.83 97.01
CA ARG A 474 -4.98 52.83 97.44
C ARG A 474 -4.26 53.42 96.20
N ARG A 475 -3.71 54.65 96.17
CA ARG A 475 -3.54 55.74 97.18
C ARG A 475 -3.56 57.16 96.49
N LEU A 476 -3.28 58.24 97.24
CA LEU A 476 -3.62 59.66 96.98
C LEU A 476 -2.46 60.59 96.54
N ALA A 477 -2.82 61.75 95.93
CA ALA A 477 -2.38 63.15 96.22
C ALA A 477 -3.37 64.12 95.48
N GLU A 478 -4.19 64.99 96.11
CA GLU A 478 -3.91 66.37 96.62
C GLU A 478 -3.54 67.41 95.53
N THR A 479 -4.14 68.61 95.33
CA THR A 479 -5.25 69.41 95.96
C THR A 479 -6.00 70.32 94.89
N PRO A 480 -6.67 71.50 95.11
CA PRO A 480 -8.15 71.56 95.18
C PRO A 480 -8.95 72.71 94.45
N THR A 481 -10.21 72.44 93.99
CA THR A 481 -11.37 73.38 93.77
C THR A 481 -11.25 74.60 92.82
N PRO A 482 -12.33 75.36 92.46
CA PRO A 482 -13.80 75.13 92.47
C PRO A 482 -14.40 75.15 91.03
N GLY A 483 -15.69 74.94 90.71
CA GLY A 483 -16.92 74.82 91.50
C GLY A 483 -17.95 75.90 91.14
N LYS A 484 -18.89 75.63 90.22
CA LYS A 484 -20.15 76.40 90.09
C LYS A 484 -21.27 75.57 89.46
N ALA A 485 -22.48 75.71 89.99
CA ALA A 485 -23.60 74.82 89.71
C ALA A 485 -24.76 75.52 88.98
N ARG A 486 -25.44 74.73 88.14
CA ARG A 486 -26.91 74.57 88.04
C ARG A 486 -27.79 75.83 88.11
N LYS A 487 -28.60 76.04 87.07
CA LYS A 487 -29.96 76.57 87.25
C LYS A 487 -30.96 75.87 86.31
N LEU A 488 -32.09 75.47 86.86
CA LEU A 488 -33.25 74.99 86.12
C LEU A 488 -34.05 76.17 85.57
N ASN A 489 -34.82 75.94 84.52
CA ASN A 489 -36.16 76.52 84.37
C ASN A 489 -36.99 75.57 83.49
N ALA A 490 -38.25 75.40 83.85
CA ALA A 490 -39.23 74.61 83.11
C ALA A 490 -40.34 75.53 82.61
N THR A 491 -40.81 75.29 81.38
CA THR A 491 -42.24 75.31 81.01
C THR A 491 -42.41 74.87 79.55
N SER A 492 -43.40 74.01 79.31
CA SER A 492 -44.53 74.16 78.39
C SER A 492 -44.39 74.98 77.08
N SER A 493 -45.05 74.70 75.95
CA SER A 493 -45.83 73.54 75.43
C SER A 493 -46.54 73.97 74.12
N ILE A 494 -47.08 73.03 73.33
CA ILE A 494 -48.18 73.21 72.34
C ILE A 494 -47.84 73.88 70.97
N SER A 495 -48.16 73.15 69.88
CA SER A 495 -48.53 73.63 68.52
C SER A 495 -47.51 74.40 67.65
N SER A 496 -47.57 74.44 66.31
CA SER A 496 -48.26 73.63 65.28
C SER A 496 -47.71 73.99 63.88
N SER A 497 -48.29 73.39 62.82
CA SER A 497 -48.40 73.93 61.45
C SER A 497 -47.12 74.17 60.63
N THR A 498 -46.85 73.21 59.74
CA THR A 498 -46.49 73.47 58.33
C THR A 498 -47.56 74.36 57.66
N PRO A 499 -47.23 75.15 56.61
CA PRO A 499 -47.52 74.63 55.26
C PRO A 499 -46.53 75.06 54.14
N ASN A 500 -46.85 74.60 52.91
CA ASN A 500 -46.03 74.60 51.70
C ASN A 500 -45.98 75.93 50.91
N SER A 501 -45.05 75.96 49.93
CA SER A 501 -45.28 76.26 48.49
C SER A 501 -44.66 77.52 47.83
N THR A 502 -43.72 77.24 46.91
CA THR A 502 -43.68 77.67 45.48
C THR A 502 -43.37 79.14 45.08
N PHE A 503 -42.77 79.28 43.87
CA PHE A 503 -42.55 80.48 43.03
C PHE A 503 -41.32 81.36 43.38
N ARG A 504 -40.63 82.05 42.45
CA ARG A 504 -40.31 81.91 40.99
C ARG A 504 -39.31 83.05 40.64
N SER A 505 -38.65 83.01 39.46
CA SER A 505 -37.97 84.17 38.79
C SER A 505 -36.68 84.70 39.47
N ALA A 506 -35.49 84.90 38.87
CA ALA A 506 -34.97 85.25 37.52
C ALA A 506 -34.54 86.73 37.34
N PHE A 507 -33.52 86.94 36.49
CA PHE A 507 -32.71 88.17 36.21
C PHE A 507 -31.74 88.62 37.32
N GLY A 508 -30.50 89.07 37.05
CA GLY A 508 -29.64 89.17 35.84
C GLY A 508 -28.19 89.45 36.32
N GLY A 509 -27.11 89.57 35.53
CA GLY A 509 -26.85 89.70 34.09
C GLY A 509 -25.56 90.53 33.89
N THR A 510 -24.93 90.49 32.69
CA THR A 510 -23.70 91.25 32.29
C THR A 510 -22.36 90.62 32.74
N MET A 511 -21.27 90.46 31.96
CA MET A 511 -20.90 90.35 30.53
C MET A 511 -19.45 90.86 30.40
N CYS A 512 -18.54 90.12 29.75
CA CYS A 512 -17.33 90.64 29.10
C CYS A 512 -16.88 89.68 27.97
N GLN A 513 -16.45 90.22 26.83
CA GLN A 513 -15.96 89.46 25.67
C GLN A 513 -14.57 89.93 25.21
N SER A 514 -13.86 89.00 24.54
CA SER A 514 -12.70 89.01 23.63
C SER A 514 -12.14 90.33 23.06
N PRO A 515 -10.90 90.30 22.50
CA PRO A 515 -10.79 90.12 21.04
C PRO A 515 -9.65 89.17 20.55
N VAL A 516 -9.59 88.96 19.23
CA VAL A 516 -8.69 88.06 18.47
C VAL A 516 -8.00 88.86 17.35
N LEU A 517 -6.81 88.45 16.85
CA LEU A 517 -6.42 88.38 15.41
C LEU A 517 -4.97 87.88 15.17
N ARG A 518 -4.70 87.34 13.95
CA ARG A 518 -3.41 86.85 13.36
C ARG A 518 -2.84 87.95 12.39
N PRO A 519 -1.91 87.76 11.38
CA PRO A 519 -1.06 86.64 10.87
C PRO A 519 0.46 87.09 10.75
N PRO A 520 1.39 86.70 9.82
CA PRO A 520 1.42 85.74 8.69
C PRO A 520 2.64 84.75 8.67
N MET A 521 3.48 84.73 7.61
CA MET A 521 4.41 83.63 7.23
C MET A 521 5.63 84.07 6.35
N SER A 522 6.52 83.11 6.05
CA SER A 522 7.43 82.99 4.85
C SER A 522 8.84 83.63 4.89
N ALA A 523 9.86 83.24 4.10
CA ALA A 523 10.28 81.94 3.50
C ALA A 523 11.64 82.08 2.75
N SER A 524 12.53 81.05 2.76
CA SER A 524 13.48 80.62 1.69
C SER A 524 14.41 79.48 2.20
N LYS A 525 14.86 78.39 1.52
CA LYS A 525 15.24 78.05 0.10
C LYS A 525 16.64 78.58 -0.29
N ILE A 526 17.63 77.86 -0.87
CA ILE A 526 17.88 76.47 -1.41
C ILE A 526 19.44 76.21 -1.36
N PRO A 527 20.16 75.29 -2.09
CA PRO A 527 19.93 73.88 -2.54
C PRO A 527 21.14 72.87 -2.45
N LEU A 528 20.85 71.57 -2.73
CA LEU A 528 21.45 70.69 -3.80
C LEU A 528 22.23 69.36 -3.47
N ARG A 529 21.61 68.21 -3.86
CA ARG A 529 22.18 66.99 -4.57
C ARG A 529 23.22 66.03 -3.90
N THR A 530 23.23 64.69 -4.04
CA THR A 530 22.31 63.63 -4.61
C THR A 530 22.59 62.19 -3.99
N PRO A 531 22.14 60.98 -4.47
CA PRO A 531 21.75 59.82 -3.62
C PRO A 531 22.71 58.59 -3.72
N GLY A 532 22.47 57.36 -3.20
CA GLY A 532 21.44 56.77 -2.31
C GLY A 532 21.42 55.22 -2.34
N ARG A 533 20.36 54.60 -1.75
CA ARG A 533 19.94 53.17 -1.69
C ARG A 533 20.61 52.16 -0.71
N VAL A 534 19.73 51.62 0.15
CA VAL A 534 19.55 50.22 0.61
C VAL A 534 20.63 49.54 1.50
N GLY A 535 20.19 49.18 2.72
CA GLY A 535 20.28 47.78 3.17
C GLY A 535 21.05 47.49 4.47
N ARG A 536 20.35 46.94 5.46
CA ARG A 536 20.82 46.19 6.67
C ARG A 536 21.90 46.85 7.56
N THR A 537 21.57 46.96 8.85
CA THR A 537 22.55 47.22 9.93
C THR A 537 23.16 45.92 10.46
N PRO A 538 24.48 45.86 10.63
CA PRO A 538 25.16 44.93 11.52
C PRO A 538 25.78 45.63 12.76
N HIS A 539 25.95 44.87 13.85
CA HIS A 539 27.17 44.67 14.66
C HIS A 539 28.25 45.79 14.75
N THR A 540 29.03 46.04 15.83
CA THR A 540 29.24 45.39 17.15
C THR A 540 30.31 46.18 17.95
N VAL A 541 30.21 46.18 19.30
CA VAL A 541 31.28 45.90 20.31
C VAL A 541 32.66 46.62 20.26
N GLU A 542 33.04 47.16 21.43
CA GLU A 542 34.36 46.89 22.07
C GLU A 542 34.09 46.32 23.49
N ARG A 543 34.68 45.24 24.05
CA ARG A 543 36.02 44.59 24.00
C ARG A 543 37.05 45.35 24.88
N ASN A 544 37.93 44.79 25.73
CA ASN A 544 38.63 43.49 25.85
C ASN A 544 38.89 43.13 27.35
N LYS A 545 38.85 41.84 27.79
CA LYS A 545 39.96 40.87 28.09
C LYS A 545 40.85 41.17 29.33
N GLU A 546 41.75 40.32 29.90
CA GLU A 546 42.40 38.99 29.65
C GLU A 546 42.48 38.19 30.99
N ASN A 547 42.84 36.90 31.18
CA ASN A 547 43.35 35.78 30.34
C ASN A 547 42.94 34.41 31.00
N VAL A 548 42.55 33.35 30.28
CA VAL A 548 43.33 32.24 29.65
C VAL A 548 43.80 31.09 30.56
N SER A 549 43.27 29.88 30.30
CA SER A 549 44.09 28.68 30.08
C SER A 549 43.44 27.72 29.05
N HIS A 550 44.30 27.23 28.16
CA HIS A 550 44.21 26.28 27.03
C HIS A 550 43.25 25.07 27.16
N LEU A 551 42.85 24.30 26.13
CA LEU A 551 42.62 24.40 24.67
C LEU A 551 42.63 22.95 24.10
N ASN A 552 41.57 22.58 23.36
CA ASN A 552 41.46 21.61 22.23
C ASN A 552 42.20 20.24 22.19
N GLY A 553 41.52 19.25 21.60
CA GLY A 553 42.02 17.87 21.39
C GLY A 553 42.63 17.58 20.00
N THR A 554 42.83 16.29 19.69
CA THR A 554 43.29 15.76 18.38
C THR A 554 42.84 14.29 18.21
N ALA A 555 42.85 13.78 16.97
CA ALA A 555 42.21 12.53 16.54
C ALA A 555 43.14 11.30 16.42
N LEU A 556 42.53 10.16 16.05
CA LEU A 556 43.09 9.02 15.28
C LEU A 556 44.29 8.24 15.85
N ARG A 557 44.11 6.94 16.16
CA ARG A 557 44.67 5.80 15.37
C ARG A 557 44.47 4.40 15.99
N THR A 558 44.54 3.43 15.08
CA THR A 558 44.76 1.97 15.10
C THR A 558 45.51 1.35 16.30
N PRO A 559 45.43 0.01 16.44
CA PRO A 559 46.66 -0.75 16.14
C PRO A 559 46.46 -1.93 15.17
N ALA A 560 47.51 -2.25 14.41
CA ALA A 560 47.63 -3.48 13.63
C ALA A 560 49.09 -3.97 13.67
N SER A 561 49.32 -5.23 14.03
CA SER A 561 50.56 -6.00 13.83
C SER A 561 50.21 -7.49 14.04
N ARG A 562 50.03 -8.31 12.99
CA ARG A 562 51.05 -9.02 12.19
C ARG A 562 51.87 -10.08 12.95
N CYS A 563 51.63 -11.35 12.58
CA CYS A 563 52.67 -12.30 12.17
C CYS A 563 52.10 -13.24 11.08
N ASN A 564 52.98 -13.92 10.35
CA ASN A 564 52.74 -14.44 8.98
C ASN A 564 52.57 -15.98 8.92
N ILE A 565 52.49 -16.50 7.67
CA ILE A 565 52.63 -17.91 7.24
C ILE A 565 51.28 -18.68 7.33
N THR A 566 50.74 -19.36 6.31
CA THR A 566 51.29 -19.87 5.02
C THR A 566 50.32 -19.70 3.84
N VAL A 567 50.85 -19.67 2.62
CA VAL A 567 50.10 -19.88 1.36
C VAL A 567 49.83 -21.37 1.16
N ASN A 568 48.66 -21.74 0.62
CA ASN A 568 48.54 -22.87 -0.31
C ASN A 568 47.28 -22.74 -1.18
N SER A 569 47.49 -22.70 -2.49
CA SER A 569 46.44 -22.75 -3.51
C SER A 569 45.97 -24.19 -3.72
N VAL A 570 44.67 -24.39 -3.92
CA VAL A 570 44.16 -25.54 -4.70
C VAL A 570 43.11 -25.03 -5.68
N ALA A 571 43.53 -24.90 -6.94
CA ALA A 571 42.64 -24.97 -8.10
C ALA A 571 42.80 -26.37 -8.72
N SER A 572 41.85 -26.75 -9.59
CA SER A 572 41.64 -28.13 -10.10
C SER A 572 40.89 -29.02 -9.07
N THR A 573 39.94 -29.89 -9.47
CA THR A 573 39.75 -30.50 -10.79
C THR A 573 38.27 -30.79 -11.12
N TYR A 574 37.69 -30.10 -12.11
CA TYR A 574 36.36 -30.43 -12.71
C TYR A 574 36.38 -31.69 -13.62
N SER A 575 37.48 -32.45 -13.62
CA SER A 575 37.70 -33.60 -14.51
C SER A 575 37.56 -34.98 -13.82
N GLU A 576 37.14 -35.04 -12.55
CA GLU A 576 36.90 -36.32 -11.86
C GLU A 576 35.42 -36.74 -11.87
N PHE A 577 34.47 -35.80 -11.94
CA PHE A 577 33.04 -36.10 -12.00
C PHE A 577 32.60 -36.73 -13.34
N SER A 578 33.34 -36.46 -14.42
CA SER A 578 33.03 -36.92 -15.78
C SER A 578 33.52 -38.34 -16.11
N ARG A 579 34.19 -39.04 -15.20
CA ARG A 579 34.64 -40.44 -15.42
C ARG A 579 33.61 -41.50 -15.06
N ASP A 580 32.77 -41.28 -14.04
CA ASP A 580 31.90 -42.36 -13.53
C ASP A 580 30.59 -42.58 -14.32
N LEU A 581 30.15 -41.61 -15.14
CA LEU A 581 29.03 -41.82 -16.06
C LEU A 581 29.36 -42.79 -17.22
N SER A 582 30.63 -43.04 -17.52
CA SER A 582 31.06 -43.91 -18.62
C SER A 582 31.11 -45.41 -18.28
N LYS A 583 30.84 -45.80 -17.02
CA LYS A 583 30.84 -47.20 -16.55
C LYS A 583 29.45 -47.85 -16.45
N ALA A 584 28.37 -47.08 -16.54
CA ALA A 584 27.00 -47.63 -16.44
C ALA A 584 26.52 -48.33 -17.73
N SER A 585 27.03 -47.93 -18.90
CA SER A 585 26.59 -48.45 -20.20
C SER A 585 27.38 -49.68 -20.67
N LYS A 586 27.28 -50.80 -19.94
CA LYS A 586 27.74 -52.14 -20.40
C LYS A 586 27.22 -53.30 -19.52
N SER A 587 25.97 -53.70 -19.72
CA SER A 587 25.51 -55.06 -19.39
C SER A 587 24.58 -55.57 -20.49
N ASN A 588 24.71 -56.84 -20.84
CA ASN A 588 24.25 -57.38 -22.13
C ASN A 588 23.25 -58.52 -21.94
N VAL A 589 22.10 -58.44 -22.63
CA VAL A 589 21.25 -59.56 -23.11
C VAL A 589 20.67 -60.55 -22.08
N LYS A 590 19.32 -60.63 -22.05
CA LYS A 590 18.63 -61.86 -22.49
C LYS A 590 17.19 -61.61 -22.92
N THR A 591 16.89 -62.01 -24.16
CA THR A 591 15.56 -62.08 -24.75
C THR A 591 14.81 -63.32 -24.27
N GLY A 592 13.48 -63.20 -24.10
CA GLY A 592 12.60 -64.32 -23.81
C GLY A 592 11.29 -64.20 -24.57
N HIS A 593 11.07 -65.08 -25.55
CA HIS A 593 9.74 -65.36 -26.10
C HIS A 593 9.12 -66.53 -25.31
N LEU A 594 7.81 -66.49 -25.03
CA LEU A 594 6.79 -67.35 -25.65
C LEU A 594 5.42 -67.30 -24.93
N ASN A 595 4.36 -67.18 -25.74
CA ASN A 595 3.03 -67.83 -25.62
C ASN A 595 2.01 -67.44 -24.53
N SER A 596 1.09 -66.56 -24.93
CA SER A 596 -0.34 -66.87 -25.24
C SER A 596 -1.18 -67.80 -24.32
N THR A 597 -2.11 -67.19 -23.57
CA THR A 597 -3.52 -67.59 -23.30
C THR A 597 -4.17 -66.39 -22.57
N GLY A 598 -5.44 -66.00 -22.69
CA GLY A 598 -6.62 -66.52 -23.38
C GLY A 598 -7.87 -66.25 -22.51
N THR A 599 -9.02 -65.94 -23.13
CA THR A 599 -10.40 -65.93 -22.53
C THR A 599 -10.98 -64.61 -21.99
N ARG A 600 -11.99 -64.10 -22.74
CA ARG A 600 -13.26 -63.41 -22.35
C ARG A 600 -13.28 -62.42 -21.16
N LEU A 601 -13.75 -61.20 -21.44
CA LEU A 601 -15.20 -60.89 -21.46
C LEU A 601 -15.50 -59.73 -22.42
#